data_AF-A0A7C5H9X8-F1
#
_entry.id   AF-A0A7C5H9X8-F1
#
_cell.length_a   1.000
_cell.length_b   1.000
_cell.length_c   1.000
_cell.angle_alpha   90.00
_cell.angle_beta   90.00
_cell.angle_gamma   90.00
#
_symmetry.space_group_name_H-M   'P 1'
#
loop_
_entity.id
_entity.type
_entity.pdbx_description
1 polymer ?
#
loop_
_entity_poly.entity_id
_entity_poly.type
_entity_poly.pdbx_seq_one_letter_code
_entity_poly.pdbx_strand_id
1 'polypeptide(L)'
;SSDLHFTPVFIDGQLQSTRSGKSDKVAIFTDNIADIVEAKEYIRRTNTWVKSIVITPPKTKVPGIDRPHWYENEEQIREILKNTLFNYAFIYNADKSILKTIKEDYSLF
;
A
#
# COMPACT_ATOMS: atom_id res chain seq x y z
N SER A 1 10.09 11.62 19.72
CA SER A 1 10.73 10.80 18.69
C SER A 1 9.62 10.28 17.81
N SER A 2 9.56 10.74 16.57
CA SER A 2 8.55 10.33 15.60
C SER A 2 9.00 9.02 14.96
N ASP A 3 8.70 7.91 15.63
CA ASP A 3 8.90 6.58 15.08
C ASP A 3 7.84 6.36 13.99
N LEU A 4 8.14 6.85 12.79
CA LEU A 4 7.38 6.56 11.57
C LEU A 4 7.46 5.05 11.33
N HIS A 5 6.35 4.33 11.50
CA HIS A 5 6.30 2.88 11.31
C HIS A 5 5.98 2.53 9.86
N PHE A 6 6.76 3.11 8.95
CA PHE A 6 6.61 2.84 7.52
C PHE A 6 7.58 1.79 7.05
N THR A 7 7.05 0.85 6.29
CA THR A 7 7.88 -0.02 5.45
C THR A 7 7.44 0.11 4.00
N PRO A 8 8.13 0.96 3.21
CA PRO A 8 7.84 1.08 1.79
C PRO A 8 8.41 -0.11 1.03
N VAL A 9 7.63 -0.62 0.07
CA VAL A 9 8.01 -1.67 -0.85
C VAL A 9 7.64 -1.24 -2.26
N PHE A 10 8.66 -1.10 -3.11
CA PHE A 10 8.50 -0.78 -4.52
C PHE A 10 8.04 -2.03 -5.26
N ILE A 11 6.88 -1.97 -5.88
CA ILE A 11 6.24 -3.09 -6.57
C ILE A 11 5.97 -2.72 -8.02
N ASP A 12 6.13 -3.62 -9.00
CA ASP A 12 5.70 -3.37 -10.38
C ASP A 12 4.23 -3.74 -10.62
N GLY A 13 3.77 -3.67 -11.88
CA GLY A 13 2.40 -4.06 -12.26
C GLY A 13 2.08 -5.55 -12.02
N GLN A 14 3.11 -6.39 -11.83
CA GLN A 14 3.02 -7.81 -11.47
C GLN A 14 3.32 -8.04 -9.98
N LEU A 15 3.37 -6.97 -9.18
CA LEU A 15 3.70 -6.96 -7.75
C LEU A 15 5.12 -7.44 -7.40
N GLN A 16 6.04 -7.49 -8.36
CA GLN A 16 7.42 -7.88 -8.10
C GLN A 16 8.17 -6.74 -7.42
N SER A 17 8.94 -7.07 -6.37
CA SER A 17 9.80 -6.10 -5.71
C SER A 17 10.88 -5.63 -6.68
N THR A 18 10.86 -4.33 -7.01
CA THR A 18 11.77 -3.73 -8.00
C THR A 18 12.67 -2.65 -7.39
N ARG A 19 13.69 -2.23 -8.13
CA ARG A 19 14.55 -1.09 -7.75
C ARG A 19 13.79 0.22 -8.03
N SER A 20 14.04 1.24 -7.21
CA SER A 20 13.54 2.60 -7.43
C SER A 20 13.88 3.06 -8.86
N GLY A 21 12.86 3.44 -9.64
CA GLY A 21 13.01 3.91 -11.03
C GLY A 21 12.48 2.98 -12.14
N LYS A 22 11.99 1.77 -11.83
CA LYS A 22 11.37 0.85 -12.82
C LYS A 22 9.89 0.56 -12.60
N SER A 23 9.27 1.17 -11.60
CA SER A 23 7.82 1.10 -11.36
C SER A 23 7.30 2.37 -10.69
N ASP A 24 6.10 2.77 -11.11
CA ASP A 24 5.35 3.91 -10.57
C ASP A 24 4.51 3.56 -9.32
N LYS A 25 4.60 2.32 -8.79
CA LYS A 25 3.80 1.84 -7.65
C LYS A 25 4.64 1.54 -6.40
N VAL A 26 4.18 2.02 -5.25
CA VAL A 26 4.77 1.77 -3.93
C VAL A 26 3.69 1.30 -2.97
N ALA A 27 3.89 0.12 -2.38
CA ALA A 27 3.09 -0.37 -1.26
C ALA A 27 3.76 0.02 0.06
N ILE A 28 3.05 0.73 0.92
CA ILE A 28 3.56 1.26 2.19
C ILE A 28 2.80 0.57 3.32
N PHE A 29 3.49 -0.32 4.04
CA PHE A 29 2.92 -1.02 5.19
C PHE A 29 3.12 -0.18 6.45
N THR A 30 2.08 -0.10 7.27
CA THR A 30 2.10 0.59 8.56
C THR A 30 1.08 -0.02 9.51
N ASP A 31 1.35 0.06 10.81
CA ASP A 31 0.45 -0.29 11.90
C ASP A 31 -0.17 0.95 12.58
N ASN A 32 0.09 2.14 12.06
CA ASN A 32 -0.36 3.41 12.64
C ASN A 32 -1.20 4.23 11.65
N ILE A 33 -2.44 4.55 12.03
CA ILE A 33 -3.35 5.37 11.21
C ILE A 33 -2.86 6.82 11.10
N ALA A 34 -2.22 7.36 12.15
CA ALA A 34 -1.72 8.73 12.14
C ALA A 34 -0.66 8.92 11.05
N ASP A 35 0.21 7.93 10.89
CA ASP A 35 1.23 7.90 9.84
C ASP A 35 0.57 8.00 8.44
N ILE A 36 -0.50 7.22 8.19
CA ILE A 36 -1.24 7.28 6.91
C ILE A 36 -1.77 8.69 6.63
N VAL A 37 -2.35 9.34 7.65
CA VAL A 37 -2.91 10.70 7.52
C VAL A 37 -1.80 11.71 7.20
N GLU A 38 -0.68 11.65 7.93
CA GLU A 38 0.46 12.55 7.72
C GLU A 38 1.07 12.38 6.32
N ALA A 39 1.32 11.14 5.90
CA ALA A 39 1.91 10.86 4.59
C ALA A 39 0.99 11.28 3.43
N LYS A 40 -0.34 11.10 3.58
CA LYS A 40 -1.28 11.57 2.57
C LYS A 40 -1.33 13.09 2.48
N GLU A 41 -1.30 13.80 3.61
CA GLU A 41 -1.23 15.25 3.61
C GLU A 41 0.06 15.75 2.94
N TYR A 42 1.19 15.09 3.20
CA TYR A 42 2.46 15.38 2.53
C TYR A 42 2.38 15.19 1.01
N ILE A 43 1.87 14.04 0.54
CA ILE A 43 1.69 13.74 -0.88
C ILE A 43 0.76 14.78 -1.54
N ARG A 44 -0.36 15.11 -0.89
CA ARG A 44 -1.32 16.09 -1.42
C ARG A 44 -0.69 17.47 -1.63
N ARG A 45 0.19 17.89 -0.71
CA ARG A 45 0.88 19.20 -0.78
C ARG A 45 1.97 19.24 -1.85
N THR A 46 2.63 18.10 -2.07
CA THR A 46 3.81 18.03 -2.93
C THR A 46 3.46 17.70 -4.38
N ASN A 47 2.38 16.97 -4.65
CA ASN A 47 2.08 16.54 -6.01
C ASN A 47 0.59 16.18 -6.23
N THR A 48 -0.17 17.07 -6.88
CA THR A 48 -1.63 16.92 -7.09
C THR A 48 -2.01 15.76 -8.00
N TRP A 49 -1.08 15.26 -8.82
CA TRP A 49 -1.34 14.20 -9.81
C TRP A 49 -1.15 12.78 -9.27
N VAL A 50 -0.68 12.66 -8.02
CA VAL A 50 -0.38 11.37 -7.40
C VAL A 50 -1.67 10.69 -6.93
N LYS A 51 -1.93 9.48 -7.43
CA LYS A 51 -3.04 8.64 -6.99
C LYS A 51 -2.61 7.82 -5.79
N SER A 52 -3.29 7.97 -4.66
CA SER A 52 -3.04 7.15 -3.47
C SER A 52 -4.29 6.44 -2.99
N ILE A 53 -4.17 5.14 -2.71
CA ILE A 53 -5.23 4.31 -2.12
C ILE A 53 -4.87 3.92 -0.69
N VAL A 54 -5.89 3.63 0.11
CA VAL A 54 -5.73 3.12 1.48
C VAL A 54 -6.44 1.77 1.56
N ILE A 55 -5.73 0.76 2.08
CA ILE A 55 -6.19 -0.62 2.22
C ILE A 55 -6.19 -0.93 3.71
N THR A 56 -7.34 -1.31 4.27
CA THR A 56 -7.52 -1.54 5.72
C THR A 56 -8.37 -2.76 6.00
N PRO A 57 -8.35 -3.33 7.21
CA PRO A 57 -9.38 -4.25 7.65
C PRO A 57 -10.77 -3.59 7.61
N PRO A 58 -11.87 -4.36 7.52
CA PRO A 58 -13.22 -3.81 7.53
C PRO A 58 -13.47 -2.98 8.79
N LYS A 59 -14.34 -1.97 8.67
CA LYS A 59 -14.74 -1.09 9.79
C LYS A 59 -13.61 -0.21 10.37
N THR A 60 -12.41 -0.23 9.79
CA THR A 60 -11.33 0.70 10.15
C THR A 60 -11.71 2.11 9.68
N LYS A 61 -11.70 3.08 10.59
CA LYS A 61 -11.91 4.49 10.28
C LYS A 61 -10.57 5.19 10.11
N VAL A 62 -10.31 5.71 8.92
CA VAL A 62 -9.13 6.52 8.63
C VAL A 62 -9.59 7.97 8.42
N PRO A 63 -9.19 8.93 9.28
CA PRO A 63 -9.58 10.33 9.12
C PRO A 63 -9.23 10.89 7.74
N GLY A 64 -10.16 11.62 7.12
CA GLY A 64 -9.95 12.20 5.79
C GLY A 64 -9.99 11.19 4.64
N ILE A 65 -10.43 9.95 4.89
CA ILE A 65 -10.58 8.90 3.87
C ILE A 65 -12.00 8.37 3.89
N ASP A 66 -12.79 8.79 2.91
CA ASP A 66 -14.20 8.42 2.82
C ASP A 66 -14.42 6.98 2.34
N ARG A 67 -13.48 6.42 1.57
CA ARG A 67 -13.64 5.11 0.91
C ARG A 67 -12.32 4.32 0.88
N PRO A 68 -11.85 3.77 2.01
CA PRO A 68 -10.74 2.82 1.99
C PRO A 68 -11.18 1.52 1.30
N HIS A 69 -10.24 0.84 0.66
CA HIS A 69 -10.43 -0.54 0.22
C HIS A 69 -10.32 -1.45 1.45
N TRP A 70 -11.23 -2.40 1.58
CA TRP A 70 -11.20 -3.36 2.68
C TRP A 70 -10.57 -4.68 2.26
N TYR A 71 -9.88 -5.30 3.21
CA TYR A 71 -9.37 -6.66 3.06
C TYR A 71 -9.65 -7.48 4.32
N GLU A 72 -10.00 -8.75 4.15
CA GLU A 72 -10.15 -9.72 5.23
C GLU A 72 -8.96 -10.69 5.29
N ASN A 73 -8.25 -10.84 4.18
CA ASN A 73 -7.11 -11.75 4.04
C ASN A 73 -6.07 -11.19 3.07
N GLU A 74 -4.92 -11.86 3.00
CA GLU A 74 -3.82 -11.46 2.13
C GLU A 74 -4.19 -11.46 0.65
N GLU A 75 -4.97 -12.45 0.19
CA GLU A 75 -5.33 -12.58 -1.23
C GLU A 75 -6.10 -11.35 -1.73
N GLN A 76 -7.04 -10.83 -0.93
CA GLN A 76 -7.76 -9.61 -1.25
C GLN A 76 -6.85 -8.39 -1.39
N ILE A 77 -5.83 -8.26 -0.53
CA ILE A 77 -4.83 -7.18 -0.69
C ILE A 77 -4.12 -7.35 -2.05
N ARG A 78 -3.74 -8.58 -2.43
CA ARG A 78 -3.09 -8.83 -3.74
C ARG A 78 -3.99 -8.43 -4.90
N GLU A 79 -5.26 -8.82 -4.86
CA GLU A 79 -6.23 -8.46 -5.89
C GLU A 79 -6.40 -6.94 -6.01
N ILE A 80 -6.50 -6.23 -4.88
CA ILE A 80 -6.59 -4.77 -4.87
C ILE A 80 -5.33 -4.16 -5.50
N LEU A 81 -4.13 -4.62 -5.13
CA LEU A 81 -2.88 -4.08 -5.66
C LEU A 81 -2.71 -4.35 -7.17
N LYS A 82 -3.19 -5.50 -7.68
CA LYS A 82 -3.16 -5.83 -9.11
C LYS A 82 -4.17 -5.01 -9.92
N ASN A 83 -5.41 -4.93 -9.43
CA ASN A 83 -6.55 -4.42 -10.19
C ASN A 83 -6.77 -2.91 -10.03
N THR A 84 -6.04 -2.26 -9.11
CA THR A 84 -6.19 -0.82 -8.85
C THR A 84 -5.04 -0.01 -9.45
N LEU A 85 -5.41 1.12 -10.06
CA LEU A 85 -4.45 2.12 -10.53
C LEU A 85 -4.10 3.09 -9.41
N PHE A 86 -2.85 3.05 -8.94
CA PHE A 86 -2.32 3.92 -7.89
C PHE A 86 -0.82 4.16 -8.09
N ASN A 87 -0.30 5.17 -7.41
CA ASN A 87 1.13 5.39 -7.21
C ASN A 87 1.55 4.94 -5.81
N TYR A 88 0.74 5.23 -4.79
CA TYR A 88 0.97 4.80 -3.41
C TYR A 88 -0.22 4.02 -2.86
N ALA A 89 0.02 2.84 -2.31
CA ALA A 89 -0.96 2.07 -1.57
C ALA A 89 -0.54 2.02 -0.09
N PHE A 90 -1.30 2.66 0.78
CA PHE A 90 -1.10 2.58 2.23
C PHE A 90 -1.86 1.36 2.78
N ILE A 91 -1.14 0.40 3.33
CA ILE A 91 -1.69 -0.87 3.80
C ILE A 91 -1.59 -0.89 5.33
N TYR A 92 -2.75 -0.78 5.98
CA TYR A 92 -2.85 -0.74 7.42
C TYR A 92 -2.95 -2.14 8.01
N ASN A 93 -2.07 -2.48 8.96
CA ASN A 93 -2.15 -3.67 9.79
C ASN A 93 -2.10 -5.01 9.00
N ALA A 94 -1.34 -5.04 7.91
CA ALA A 94 -1.10 -6.25 7.12
C ALA A 94 0.34 -6.76 7.33
N ASP A 95 0.51 -8.08 7.31
CA ASP A 95 1.83 -8.70 7.34
C ASP A 95 2.56 -8.52 6.00
N LYS A 96 3.89 -8.36 6.06
CA LYS A 96 4.78 -8.23 4.90
C LYS A 96 4.99 -9.57 4.20
N SER A 97 4.68 -10.71 4.83
CA SER A 97 4.68 -12.06 4.26
C SER A 97 3.93 -12.11 2.94
N ILE A 98 2.89 -11.30 2.79
CA ILE A 98 2.12 -11.18 1.56
C ILE A 98 3.00 -10.96 0.32
N LEU A 99 4.09 -10.21 0.46
CA LEU A 99 5.03 -9.92 -0.62
C LEU A 99 5.95 -11.10 -0.96
N LYS A 100 6.21 -11.99 0.00
CA LYS A 100 6.97 -13.24 -0.23
C LYS A 100 6.14 -14.21 -1.05
N THR A 101 4.88 -14.42 -0.68
CA THR A 101 3.98 -15.27 -1.47
C THR A 101 3.68 -14.66 -2.84
N ILE A 102 3.57 -13.34 -2.94
CA ILE A 102 3.51 -12.66 -4.25
C ILE A 102 4.72 -13.02 -5.13
N LYS A 103 5.93 -13.13 -4.56
CA LYS A 103 7.12 -13.56 -5.31
C LYS A 103 7.07 -15.03 -5.71
N GLU A 104 6.55 -15.90 -4.85
CA GLU A 104 6.53 -17.36 -5.04
C GLU A 104 5.42 -17.82 -6.00
N ASP A 105 4.22 -17.25 -5.95
CA ASP A 105 3.08 -17.62 -6.82
C ASP A 105 3.37 -17.39 -8.32
N TYR A 106 4.39 -16.59 -8.65
CA TYR A 106 4.80 -16.33 -10.03
C TYR A 106 6.12 -17.00 -10.44
N SER A 107 6.82 -17.71 -9.55
CA SER A 107 7.96 -18.55 -9.95
C SER A 107 7.53 -19.93 -10.44
N LEU A 108 6.22 -20.19 -10.53
CA LEU A 108 5.64 -21.46 -10.99
C LEU A 108 5.27 -21.45 -12.49
N PHE A 109 5.67 -20.42 -13.24
CA PHE A 109 5.50 -20.34 -14.69
C PHE A 109 6.75 -19.81 -15.40
#